data_AF-A0A3D3WRY4-F1
#
_entry.id   AF-A0A3D3WRY4-F1
#
_cell.length_a   1.000
_cell.length_b   1.000
_cell.length_c   1.000
_cell.angle_alpha   90.00
_cell.angle_beta   90.00
_cell.angle_gamma   90.00
#
_symmetry.space_group_name_H-M   'P 1'
#
loop_
_entity.id
_entity.type
_entity.pdbx_description
1 polymer ?
#
loop_
_entity_poly.entity_id
_entity_poly.type
_entity_poly.pdbx_seq_one_letter_code
_entity_poly.pdbx_strand_id
1 'polypeptide(L)' 'MNIKLTVNGTAHEREVDSRRLLVHFLREDLGLTGTKIGCDTSQCG' A
#
# COMPACT_ATOMS: atom_id res chain seq x y z
N MET A 1 -5.06 1.81 13.17
CA MET A 1 -3.97 0.87 13.52
C MET A 1 -2.65 1.50 13.12
N ASN A 2 -1.68 1.62 14.02
CA ASN A 2 -0.35 2.13 13.67
C ASN A 2 0.50 0.99 13.08
N ILE A 3 1.10 1.23 11.91
CA ILE A 3 1.98 0.28 11.21
C ILE A 3 3.36 0.90 10.97
N LYS A 4 4.39 0.03 10.95
CA LYS A 4 5.77 0.37 10.59
C LYS A 4 6.23 -0.54 9.46
N LEU A 5 6.75 0.03 8.38
CA LEU A 5 7.28 -0.71 7.25
C LEU A 5 8.38 0.06 6.52
N THR A 6 9.19 -0.67 5.75
CA THR A 6 10.20 -0.08 4.86
C THR A 6 9.77 -0.32 3.42
N VAL A 7 9.67 0.75 2.61
CA VAL A 7 9.31 0.70 1.19
C VAL A 7 10.47 1.28 0.39
N ASN A 8 11.01 0.51 -0.55
CA ASN A 8 12.16 0.91 -1.38
C ASN A 8 13.34 1.49 -0.57
N GLY A 9 13.64 0.87 0.58
CA GLY A 9 14.71 1.31 1.49
C GLY A 9 14.36 2.48 2.42
N THR A 10 13.18 3.08 2.28
CA THR A 10 12.73 4.20 3.12
C THR A 10 11.76 3.71 4.21
N ALA A 11 12.00 4.08 5.47
CA ALA A 11 11.13 3.72 6.57
C ALA A 11 9.87 4.61 6.62
N HIS A 12 8.73 4.01 6.91
CA HIS A 12 7.42 4.65 7.05
C HIS A 12 6.72 4.17 8.32
N GLU A 13 6.16 5.12 9.08
CA GLU A 13 5.26 4.87 10.22
C GLU A 13 3.99 5.69 10.00
N ARG A 14 2.82 5.03 10.00
CA ARG A 14 1.51 5.70 9.80
C ARG A 14 0.38 4.98 10.52
N GLU A 15 -0.65 5.73 10.85
CA GLU A 15 -1.94 5.19 11.25
C GLU A 15 -2.85 4.95 10.04
N VAL A 16 -3.41 3.73 9.94
CA VAL A 16 -4.28 3.29 8.84
C VAL A 16 -5.52 2.53 9.34
N ASP A 17 -6.58 2.48 8.52
CA ASP A 17 -7.72 1.58 8.72
C ASP A 17 -7.26 0.12 8.60
N SER A 18 -7.79 -0.77 9.45
CA SER A 18 -7.37 -2.19 9.50
C SER A 18 -7.69 -2.98 8.24
N ARG A 19 -8.60 -2.50 7.39
CA ARG A 19 -8.99 -3.11 6.10
C ARG A 19 -8.26 -2.49 4.92
N ARG A 20 -7.40 -1.49 5.13
CA ARG A 20 -6.62 -0.84 4.06
C ARG A 20 -5.69 -1.87 3.42
N LEU A 21 -5.84 -2.08 2.10
CA LEU A 21 -4.90 -2.93 1.36
C LEU A 21 -3.59 -2.17 1.09
N LEU A 22 -2.48 -2.92 1.06
CA LEU A 22 -1.16 -2.35 0.80
C LEU A 22 -1.07 -1.65 -0.56
N VAL A 23 -1.74 -2.17 -1.60
CA VAL A 23 -1.76 -1.54 -2.93
C VAL A 23 -2.38 -0.13 -2.89
N HIS A 24 -3.42 0.06 -2.08
CA HIS A 24 -4.02 1.38 -1.88
C HIS A 24 -3.11 2.30 -1.07
N PHE A 25 -2.49 1.78 0.01
CA PHE A 25 -1.53 2.56 0.79
C PHE A 25 -0.35 3.06 -0.07
N LEU A 26 0.25 2.20 -0.88
CA LEU A 26 1.36 2.58 -1.76
C LEU A 26 0.95 3.66 -2.76
N ARG A 27 -0.21 3.49 -3.42
CA ARG A 27 -0.65 4.37 -4.50
C ARG A 27 -1.19 5.71 -4.00
N GLU A 28 -2.00 5.69 -2.95
CA GLU A 28 -2.77 6.86 -2.47
C GLU A 28 -2.03 7.59 -1.34
N ASP A 29 -1.40 6.87 -0.40
CA ASP A 29 -0.80 7.48 0.79
C ASP A 29 0.70 7.79 0.60
N LEU A 30 1.40 7.02 -0.25
CA LEU A 30 2.80 7.24 -0.60
C LEU A 30 3.01 7.77 -2.03
N GLY A 31 1.94 7.86 -2.85
CA GLY A 31 2.04 8.33 -4.24
C GLY A 31 2.83 7.41 -5.18
N LEU A 32 3.12 6.17 -4.77
CA LEU A 32 3.89 5.20 -5.54
C LEU A 32 2.96 4.44 -6.49
N THR A 33 2.65 5.06 -7.63
CA THR A 33 1.64 4.57 -8.59
C THR A 33 2.14 3.47 -9.55
N GLY A 34 3.35 2.96 -9.33
CA GLY A 34 3.96 1.88 -10.11
C GLY A 34 3.19 0.57 -9.98
N THR A 35 2.88 0.17 -8.75
CA THR A 35 2.01 -0.98 -8.46
C THR A 35 0.62 -0.74 -9.04
N LYS A 36 0.10 -1.69 -9.82
CA LYS A 36 -1.19 -1.58 -10.51
C LYS A 36 -2.26 -2.38 -9.80
N ILE A 37 -3.51 -1.99 -10.00
CA ILE A 37 -4.69 -2.76 -9.66
C ILE A 37 -5.28 -3.18 -11.00
N GLY A 38 -5.06 -4.42 -11.42
CA GLY A 38 -5.62 -4.94 -12.67
C GLY A 38 -7.03 -5.49 -12.50
N CYS A 39 -7.31 -6.07 -11.33
CA CYS A 39 -8.52 -6.77 -10.97
C CYS A 39 -8.55 -6.82 -9.45
N ASP A 40 -9.70 -6.50 -8.85
CA ASP A 40 -9.83 -6.41 -7.40
C ASP A 40 -9.93 -7.80 -6.73
N THR A 41 -9.82 -8.87 -7.51
CA THR A 41 -10.07 -10.27 -7.11
C THR A 41 -8.84 -11.19 -7.24
N SER A 42 -7.64 -10.62 -7.33
CA SER A 42 -6.35 -11.36 -7.34
C SER A 42 -6.16 -12.32 -8.53
N GLN A 43 -6.73 -12.02 -9.69
CA GLN A 43 -6.68 -12.84 -10.91
C GLN A 43 -5.68 -12.37 -11.99
N CYS A 44 -5.01 -11.24 -11.80
CA CYS A 44 -4.34 -10.50 -12.87
C CYS A 44 -2.90 -10.07 -12.52
N GLY A 45 -2.38 -10.47 -11.36
CA GLY A 45 -1.07 -10.07 -10.85
C GLY A 45 -1.17 -9.07 -9.70
#